data_AF-A0A158Q5E7-F1
#
_entry.id   AF-A0A158Q5E7-F1
#
_cell.length_a   1.000
_cell.length_b   1.000
_cell.length_c   1.000
_cell.angle_alpha   90.00
_cell.angle_beta   90.00
_cell.angle_gamma   90.00
#
_symmetry.space_group_name_H-M   'P 1'
#
loop_
_entity.id
_entity.type
_entity.pdbx_description
1 polymer ?
#
loop_
_entity_poly.entity_id
_entity_poly.type
_entity_poly.pdbx_seq_one_letter_code
_entity_poly.pdbx_strand_id
1 'polypeptide(L)'
;MADESRSGQLSVSEFYQEPSKLGQIVADHDCRATLCGKNMIFIPFKRINAPFLHNNCIRRCSCISEEYEELDGKCIKRNIPTEETTILFSKVTNHTEICQKYKCSLGQRIHDAKCHLNGLKCGTNMVFELVEVINVILDIGCMLDGRSCGPNMIFSAIQKGKYRISFIEYSKCIVQCLCMAGYVEEDGQCIKSVDNENSVENPCKKTKCALGMAVIDVGCYLTGRKCGKNMVFVPLTKNLRNEGQAKICMQRCSCENDDFIEGVFKCKKTEKSTISNNFMNEVMADDQTKPPDGKYDSFSNIFYSI
;
A
#
# COMPACT_ATOMS: atom_id res chain seq x y z
N MET A 1 42.41 -30.32 -43.41
CA MET A 1 43.00 -29.00 -43.14
C MET A 1 42.15 -28.38 -42.05
N ALA A 2 42.73 -28.27 -40.86
CA ALA A 2 42.07 -27.91 -39.62
C ALA A 2 42.06 -26.39 -39.45
N ASP A 3 40.98 -25.84 -38.92
CA ASP A 3 40.94 -24.49 -38.38
C ASP A 3 40.21 -24.53 -37.03
N GLU A 4 41.00 -24.66 -35.97
CA GLU A 4 40.57 -24.59 -34.56
C GLU A 4 40.54 -23.11 -34.14
N SER A 5 39.35 -22.54 -34.04
CA SER A 5 39.15 -21.21 -33.44
C SER A 5 39.00 -21.33 -31.93
N ARG A 6 40.10 -21.00 -31.24
CA ARG A 6 40.28 -20.84 -29.78
C ARG A 6 39.13 -20.09 -29.09
N SER A 7 38.55 -20.71 -28.07
CA SER A 7 37.82 -20.01 -27.02
C SER A 7 38.81 -19.31 -26.08
N GLY A 8 38.75 -17.98 -26.03
CA GLY A 8 39.46 -17.19 -25.04
C GLY A 8 38.71 -17.22 -23.72
N GLN A 9 39.21 -17.97 -22.74
CA GLN A 9 38.84 -17.80 -21.33
C GLN A 9 39.34 -16.43 -20.86
N LEU A 10 38.44 -15.47 -20.64
CA LEU A 10 38.74 -14.29 -19.84
C LEU A 10 38.95 -14.74 -18.39
N SER A 11 40.18 -14.57 -17.91
CA SER A 11 40.52 -14.72 -16.50
C SER A 11 39.71 -13.73 -15.66
N VAL A 12 39.02 -14.27 -14.64
CA VAL A 12 38.35 -13.53 -13.58
C VAL A 12 39.42 -12.88 -12.70
N SER A 13 40.06 -11.81 -13.19
CA SER A 13 40.93 -10.96 -12.40
C SER A 13 40.08 -9.88 -11.73
N GLU A 14 39.93 -10.02 -10.43
CA GLU A 14 39.59 -9.00 -9.42
C GLU A 14 39.44 -7.58 -9.97
N PHE A 15 38.23 -7.23 -10.43
CA PHE A 15 37.81 -5.84 -10.43
C PHE A 15 37.59 -5.45 -8.98
N TYR A 16 38.63 -4.88 -8.34
CA TYR A 16 38.48 -4.07 -7.14
C TYR A 16 37.62 -2.86 -7.52
N GLN A 17 36.30 -3.02 -7.52
CA GLN A 17 35.38 -1.90 -7.59
C GLN A 17 35.59 -1.07 -6.33
N GLU A 18 35.86 0.22 -6.51
CA GLU A 18 35.93 1.16 -5.39
C GLU A 18 34.68 1.00 -4.50
N PRO A 19 34.84 1.02 -3.17
CA PRO A 19 33.71 0.92 -2.26
C PRO A 19 32.69 2.00 -2.61
N SER A 20 31.44 1.59 -2.75
CA SER A 20 30.37 2.52 -3.10
C SER A 20 30.15 3.52 -1.98
N LYS A 21 29.82 4.76 -2.34
CA LYS A 21 29.53 5.82 -1.37
C LYS A 21 28.21 5.52 -0.67
N LEU A 22 28.10 5.86 0.62
CA LEU A 22 26.82 5.77 1.33
C LEU A 22 25.75 6.57 0.57
N GLY A 23 24.57 5.97 0.42
CA GLY A 23 23.48 6.53 -0.37
C GLY A 23 23.60 6.32 -1.89
N GLN A 24 24.73 5.83 -2.41
CA GLN A 24 24.88 5.53 -3.83
C GLN A 24 23.87 4.47 -4.28
N ILE A 25 23.23 4.73 -5.41
CA ILE A 25 22.31 3.81 -6.07
C ILE A 25 23.07 3.10 -7.19
N VAL A 26 23.07 1.77 -7.16
CA VAL A 26 23.75 0.93 -8.17
C VAL A 26 22.76 -0.01 -8.83
N ALA A 27 22.98 -0.28 -10.11
CA ALA A 27 22.37 -1.41 -10.79
C ALA A 27 23.26 -2.64 -10.55
N ASP A 28 22.71 -3.64 -9.85
CA ASP A 28 23.37 -4.89 -9.49
C ASP A 28 22.76 -6.01 -10.36
N HIS A 29 23.52 -6.42 -11.37
CA HIS A 29 23.14 -7.53 -12.26
C HIS A 29 23.17 -8.83 -11.44
N ASP A 30 22.07 -9.57 -11.46
CA ASP A 30 21.86 -10.78 -10.65
C ASP A 30 21.79 -10.55 -9.12
N CYS A 31 21.74 -9.29 -8.67
CA CYS A 31 21.51 -8.92 -7.27
C CYS A 31 22.54 -9.54 -6.29
N ARG A 32 23.80 -9.70 -6.72
CA ARG A 32 24.82 -10.45 -5.96
C ARG A 32 25.58 -9.58 -4.95
N ALA A 33 25.61 -8.27 -5.11
CA ALA A 33 26.39 -7.38 -4.27
C ALA A 33 25.76 -7.21 -2.87
N THR A 34 26.33 -7.78 -1.82
CA THR A 34 25.79 -7.67 -0.45
C THR A 34 26.30 -6.43 0.27
N LEU A 35 27.62 -6.21 0.28
CA LEU A 35 28.27 -5.11 0.98
C LEU A 35 28.65 -3.98 0.02
N CYS A 36 28.53 -2.75 0.50
CA CYS A 36 28.92 -1.56 -0.27
C CYS A 36 30.03 -0.73 0.39
N GLY A 37 30.40 -1.06 1.63
CA GLY A 37 31.44 -0.37 2.39
C GLY A 37 31.53 -0.87 3.83
N LYS A 38 32.40 -0.26 4.65
CA LYS A 38 32.54 -0.59 6.07
C LYS A 38 31.29 -0.16 6.84
N ASN A 39 30.61 -1.11 7.50
CA ASN A 39 29.31 -0.92 8.17
C ASN A 39 28.19 -0.50 7.21
N MET A 40 28.32 -0.81 5.92
CA MET A 40 27.35 -0.48 4.89
C MET A 40 26.95 -1.72 4.08
N ILE A 41 25.66 -1.82 3.78
CA ILE A 41 25.05 -2.91 3.03
C ILE A 41 24.24 -2.36 1.87
N PHE A 42 24.21 -3.09 0.75
CA PHE A 42 23.29 -2.77 -0.34
C PHE A 42 21.88 -3.27 0.00
N ILE A 43 20.96 -2.34 0.25
CA ILE A 43 19.54 -2.65 0.41
C ILE A 43 18.81 -2.59 -0.95
N PRO A 44 17.91 -3.54 -1.27
CA PRO A 44 17.10 -3.47 -2.47
C PRO A 44 16.27 -2.17 -2.49
N PHE A 45 16.39 -1.39 -3.57
CA PHE A 45 15.67 -0.14 -3.76
C PHE A 45 14.53 -0.29 -4.77
N LYS A 46 14.75 -1.05 -5.86
CA LYS A 46 13.72 -1.36 -6.86
C LYS A 46 14.11 -2.60 -7.66
N ARG A 47 13.18 -3.53 -7.89
CA ARG A 47 13.37 -4.59 -8.90
C ARG A 47 12.83 -4.12 -10.24
N ILE A 48 13.63 -4.22 -11.29
CA ILE A 48 13.15 -4.00 -12.66
C ILE A 48 12.79 -5.37 -13.24
N ASN A 49 11.50 -5.67 -13.32
CA ASN A 49 11.02 -6.85 -14.04
C ASN A 49 10.90 -6.49 -15.53
N ALA A 50 11.99 -6.62 -16.28
CA ALA A 50 11.94 -6.57 -17.74
C ALA A 50 11.82 -8.00 -18.29
N PRO A 51 10.82 -8.33 -19.12
CA PRO A 51 10.50 -9.72 -19.50
C PRO A 51 11.59 -10.49 -20.28
N PHE A 52 12.73 -9.88 -20.59
CA PHE A 52 13.81 -10.48 -21.39
C PHE A 52 15.23 -10.18 -20.89
N LEU A 53 15.37 -9.57 -19.71
CA LEU A 53 16.68 -9.22 -19.15
C LEU A 53 16.83 -9.91 -17.80
N HIS A 54 18.02 -10.45 -17.54
CA HIS A 54 18.43 -11.03 -16.26
C HIS A 54 18.01 -10.11 -15.10
N ASN A 55 17.81 -10.71 -13.92
CA ASN A 55 17.29 -10.04 -12.72
C ASN A 55 18.18 -8.84 -12.35
N ASN A 56 17.82 -7.65 -12.83
CA ASN A 56 18.50 -6.41 -12.50
C ASN A 56 17.86 -5.85 -11.23
N CYS A 57 18.64 -5.79 -10.16
CA CYS A 57 18.25 -5.08 -8.94
C CYS A 57 18.84 -3.68 -8.95
N ILE A 58 18.02 -2.67 -8.67
CA ILE A 58 18.51 -1.38 -8.21
C ILE A 58 18.66 -1.47 -6.70
N ARG A 59 19.84 -1.15 -6.18
CA ARG A 59 20.15 -1.19 -4.75
C ARG A 59 20.70 0.16 -4.29
N ARG A 60 20.43 0.53 -3.04
CA ARG A 60 21.02 1.71 -2.39
C ARG A 60 22.00 1.24 -1.32
N CYS A 61 23.19 1.85 -1.26
CA CYS A 61 24.11 1.63 -0.15
C CYS A 61 23.56 2.29 1.13
N SER A 62 23.42 1.56 2.22
CA SER A 62 22.85 2.05 3.49
C SER A 62 23.57 1.42 4.68
N CYS A 63 23.35 1.92 5.90
CA CYS A 63 24.00 1.36 7.08
C CYS A 63 23.54 -0.08 7.36
N ILE A 64 24.47 -0.91 7.83
CA ILE A 64 24.27 -2.36 7.97
C ILE A 64 23.26 -2.75 9.05
N SER A 65 23.06 -1.89 10.06
CA SER A 65 22.10 -2.12 11.15
C SER A 65 21.66 -0.79 11.77
N GLU A 66 20.61 -0.84 12.60
CA GLU A 66 20.08 0.32 13.34
C GLU A 66 21.02 0.85 14.44
N GLU A 67 22.10 0.12 14.74
CA GLU A 67 23.20 0.61 15.60
C GLU A 67 24.01 1.72 14.94
N TYR A 68 23.87 1.91 13.63
CA TYR A 68 24.58 2.92 12.86
C TYR A 68 23.62 3.96 12.32
N GLU A 69 24.08 5.20 12.25
CA GLU A 69 23.39 6.30 11.61
C GLU A 69 24.21 6.90 10.47
N GLU A 70 23.51 7.34 9.43
CA GLU A 70 24.08 8.02 8.27
C GLU A 70 24.40 9.47 8.64
N LEU A 71 25.69 9.78 8.80
CA LEU A 71 26.23 11.10 9.10
C LEU A 71 27.39 11.41 8.16
N ASP A 72 27.31 12.52 7.43
CA ASP A 72 28.34 12.99 6.48
C ASP A 72 28.81 11.90 5.49
N GLY A 73 27.85 11.13 4.96
CA GLY A 73 28.12 10.05 4.01
C GLY A 73 28.86 8.85 4.61
N LYS A 74 28.86 8.71 5.95
CA LYS A 74 29.44 7.59 6.68
C LYS A 74 28.41 6.97 7.63
N CYS A 75 28.56 5.68 7.89
CA CYS A 75 27.80 4.98 8.92
C CYS A 75 28.57 5.05 10.24
N ILE A 76 28.12 5.93 11.12
CA ILE A 76 28.71 6.14 12.44
C ILE A 76 27.89 5.34 13.45
N LYS A 77 28.56 4.58 14.32
CA LYS A 77 27.86 3.86 15.38
C LYS A 77 27.18 4.88 16.27
N ARG A 78 25.87 4.75 16.47
CA ARG A 78 25.12 5.58 17.40
C ARG A 78 25.77 5.43 18.76
N ASN A 79 26.34 6.52 19.26
CA ASN A 79 26.68 6.63 20.67
C ASN A 79 25.35 6.82 21.40
N ILE A 80 24.59 5.73 21.56
CA ILE A 80 23.45 5.72 22.48
C ILE A 80 24.10 5.97 23.84
N PRO A 81 23.87 7.13 24.49
CA PRO A 81 24.41 7.35 25.81
C PRO A 81 23.75 6.31 26.71
N THR A 82 24.52 5.29 27.08
CA THR A 82 24.06 4.18 27.91
C THR A 82 23.55 4.66 29.27
N GLU A 83 23.85 5.91 29.64
CA GLU A 83 23.48 6.53 30.91
C GLU A 83 22.40 7.62 30.80
N GLU A 84 22.33 8.45 29.75
CA GLU A 84 21.28 9.49 29.63
C GLU A 84 19.94 8.95 29.11
N THR A 85 19.94 7.81 28.43
CA THR A 85 18.68 7.09 28.11
C THR A 85 18.05 6.42 29.34
N THR A 86 18.78 6.37 30.46
CA THR A 86 18.27 5.89 31.76
C THR A 86 17.82 7.07 32.64
N ILE A 87 18.41 8.26 32.46
CA ILE A 87 18.12 9.45 33.29
C ILE A 87 17.06 10.38 32.67
N LEU A 88 16.86 10.36 31.35
CA LEU A 88 15.72 11.06 30.72
C LEU A 88 14.42 10.23 30.75
N PHE A 89 14.51 8.91 30.90
CA PHE A 89 13.35 8.02 31.09
C PHE A 89 13.00 7.75 32.56
N SER A 90 13.87 8.07 33.53
CA SER A 90 13.55 7.99 34.97
C SER A 90 12.94 9.28 35.54
N LYS A 91 12.87 10.37 34.75
CA LYS A 91 12.11 11.60 35.06
C LYS A 91 10.80 11.75 34.29
N VAL A 92 10.48 10.83 33.38
CA VAL A 92 9.11 10.70 32.84
C VAL A 92 8.32 9.89 33.85
N THR A 93 7.78 10.61 34.83
CA THR A 93 6.47 10.39 35.45
C THR A 93 6.03 8.93 35.54
N ASN A 94 6.20 8.33 36.72
CA ASN A 94 5.43 7.22 37.28
C ASN A 94 4.69 6.40 36.20
N HIS A 95 5.23 5.24 35.78
CA HIS A 95 4.80 4.39 34.64
C HIS A 95 3.27 4.12 34.54
N THR A 96 2.53 4.38 35.60
CA THR A 96 1.07 4.48 35.69
C THR A 96 0.42 5.65 34.92
N GLU A 97 1.15 6.72 34.56
CA GLU A 97 0.57 7.95 33.99
C GLU A 97 0.07 7.81 32.55
N ILE A 98 0.61 6.89 31.75
CA ILE A 98 0.19 6.74 30.35
C ILE A 98 -1.30 6.37 30.27
N CYS A 99 -1.78 5.47 31.13
CA CYS A 99 -3.21 5.13 31.15
C CYS A 99 -4.02 5.95 32.15
N GLN A 100 -3.42 6.44 33.23
CA GLN A 100 -4.12 7.35 34.15
C GLN A 100 -4.47 8.68 33.48
N LYS A 101 -3.61 9.19 32.58
CA LYS A 101 -3.86 10.44 31.86
C LYS A 101 -4.73 10.27 30.61
N TYR A 102 -4.64 9.12 29.92
CA TYR A 102 -5.28 8.94 28.60
C TYR A 102 -6.44 7.94 28.55
N LYS A 103 -6.94 7.41 29.68
CA LYS A 103 -8.05 6.45 29.74
C LYS A 103 -7.91 5.34 28.70
N CYS A 104 -6.93 4.46 28.90
CA CYS A 104 -6.72 3.33 27.99
C CYS A 104 -8.01 2.49 27.88
N SER A 105 -8.39 2.16 26.64
CA SER A 105 -9.57 1.34 26.36
C SER A 105 -9.19 -0.14 26.29
N LEU A 106 -10.10 -1.04 26.68
CA LEU A 106 -9.90 -2.48 26.53
C LEU A 106 -9.62 -2.81 25.06
N GLY A 107 -8.52 -3.53 24.79
CA GLY A 107 -8.08 -3.88 23.43
C GLY A 107 -7.22 -2.83 22.72
N GLN A 108 -6.96 -1.68 23.35
CA GLN A 108 -6.03 -0.68 22.82
C GLN A 108 -4.60 -1.24 22.77
N ARG A 109 -3.92 -1.07 21.64
CA ARG A 109 -2.50 -1.43 21.48
C ARG A 109 -1.60 -0.25 21.85
N ILE A 110 -0.58 -0.49 22.66
CA ILE A 110 0.43 0.50 23.06
C ILE A 110 1.78 0.03 22.55
N HIS A 111 2.55 0.95 21.96
CA HIS A 111 3.92 0.68 21.55
C HIS A 111 4.86 0.88 22.74
N ASP A 112 5.38 -0.22 23.26
CA ASP A 112 6.33 -0.25 24.37
C ASP A 112 7.64 -0.89 23.90
N ALA A 113 8.57 -0.04 23.44
CA ALA A 113 9.79 -0.47 22.76
C ALA A 113 10.71 -1.36 23.63
N LYS A 114 10.57 -1.29 24.96
CA LYS A 114 11.39 -2.06 25.91
C LYS A 114 10.57 -3.11 26.68
N CYS A 115 9.29 -3.28 26.36
CA CYS A 115 8.38 -4.20 27.05
C CYS A 115 8.30 -3.96 28.57
N HIS A 116 8.52 -2.73 29.04
CA HIS A 116 8.46 -2.36 30.46
C HIS A 116 7.04 -2.42 31.06
N LEU A 117 6.01 -2.37 30.22
CA LEU A 117 4.61 -2.37 30.62
C LEU A 117 4.09 -3.79 30.85
N ASN A 118 4.72 -4.83 30.31
CA ASN A 118 4.22 -6.19 30.39
C ASN A 118 3.96 -6.63 31.84
N GLY A 119 2.74 -7.10 32.13
CA GLY A 119 2.28 -7.48 33.46
C GLY A 119 1.85 -6.33 34.38
N LEU A 120 2.08 -5.06 34.01
CA LEU A 120 1.65 -3.91 34.81
C LEU A 120 0.14 -3.67 34.68
N LYS A 121 -0.51 -3.22 35.77
CA LYS A 121 -1.94 -2.88 35.77
C LYS A 121 -2.19 -1.61 34.96
N CYS A 122 -3.15 -1.65 34.04
CA CYS A 122 -3.60 -0.51 33.24
C CYS A 122 -5.04 -0.06 33.54
N GLY A 123 -5.74 -0.75 34.44
CA GLY A 123 -7.10 -0.41 34.88
C GLY A 123 -7.61 -1.35 35.99
N THR A 124 -8.84 -1.12 36.46
CA THR A 124 -9.52 -2.03 37.40
C THR A 124 -9.79 -3.35 36.68
N ASN A 125 -9.00 -4.38 36.99
CA ASN A 125 -8.97 -5.70 36.33
C ASN A 125 -8.38 -5.73 34.91
N MET A 126 -7.54 -4.75 34.56
CA MET A 126 -6.80 -4.77 33.29
C MET A 126 -5.30 -4.80 33.56
N VAL A 127 -4.60 -5.65 32.82
CA VAL A 127 -3.14 -5.74 32.80
C VAL A 127 -2.66 -5.55 31.38
N PHE A 128 -1.50 -4.94 31.22
CA PHE A 128 -0.79 -4.99 29.95
C PHE A 128 -0.27 -6.40 29.74
N GLU A 129 -0.52 -6.92 28.56
CA GLU A 129 -0.04 -8.22 28.12
C GLU A 129 0.83 -8.01 26.90
N LEU A 130 1.99 -8.66 26.88
CA LEU A 130 2.85 -8.68 25.71
C LEU A 130 2.10 -9.39 24.59
N VAL A 131 1.65 -8.63 23.60
CA VAL A 131 1.20 -9.21 22.34
C VAL A 131 2.47 -9.59 21.58
N GLU A 132 2.74 -10.89 21.46
CA GLU A 132 3.80 -11.38 20.58
C GLU A 132 3.54 -10.79 19.19
N VAL A 133 4.39 -9.85 18.77
CA VAL A 133 4.20 -9.11 17.52
C VAL A 133 4.66 -10.03 16.40
N ILE A 134 3.83 -11.03 16.12
CA ILE A 134 4.06 -11.97 15.04
C ILE A 134 3.87 -11.17 13.75
N ASN A 135 5.00 -10.95 13.06
CA ASN A 135 5.10 -10.53 11.66
C ASN A 135 4.79 -9.07 11.32
N VAL A 136 5.28 -8.12 12.11
CA VAL A 136 5.29 -6.70 11.71
C VAL A 136 6.66 -6.31 11.12
N ILE A 137 6.67 -5.73 9.93
CA ILE A 137 7.88 -5.32 9.20
C ILE A 137 7.82 -3.82 8.93
N LEU A 138 8.95 -3.13 9.16
CA LEU A 138 9.15 -1.77 8.66
C LEU A 138 9.53 -1.81 7.18
N ASP A 139 8.65 -1.33 6.32
CA ASP A 139 8.75 -1.32 4.87
C ASP A 139 8.99 0.11 4.36
N ILE A 140 10.26 0.44 4.15
CA ILE A 140 10.67 1.72 3.57
C ILE A 140 10.29 1.74 2.09
N GLY A 141 9.45 2.69 1.72
CA GLY A 141 8.85 2.81 0.38
C GLY A 141 7.52 2.10 0.23
N CYS A 142 7.00 1.42 1.26
CA CYS A 142 5.71 0.72 1.23
C CYS A 142 5.60 -0.31 0.08
N MET A 143 6.69 -1.01 -0.24
CA MET A 143 6.79 -1.91 -1.40
C MET A 143 6.15 -3.29 -1.16
N LEU A 144 5.98 -3.67 0.11
CA LEU A 144 5.36 -4.91 0.55
C LEU A 144 3.83 -4.80 0.61
N ASP A 145 3.25 -3.61 0.82
CA ASP A 145 1.79 -3.44 0.89
C ASP A 145 1.07 -4.05 -0.34
N GLY A 146 0.22 -5.05 -0.10
CA GLY A 146 -0.48 -5.80 -1.14
C GLY A 146 0.30 -6.98 -1.75
N ARG A 147 1.52 -7.28 -1.29
CA ARG A 147 2.30 -8.45 -1.76
C ARG A 147 1.96 -9.69 -0.95
N SER A 148 2.02 -10.85 -1.61
CA SER A 148 1.88 -12.14 -0.92
C SER A 148 2.99 -12.33 0.10
N CYS A 149 2.64 -12.77 1.30
CA CYS A 149 3.59 -13.08 2.39
C CYS A 149 3.48 -14.52 2.90
N GLY A 150 2.59 -15.31 2.31
CA GLY A 150 2.37 -16.73 2.61
C GLY A 150 1.18 -17.27 1.81
N PRO A 151 0.90 -18.58 1.87
CA PRO A 151 -0.31 -19.16 1.27
C PRO A 151 -1.56 -18.48 1.85
N ASN A 152 -2.37 -17.88 0.99
CA ASN A 152 -3.57 -17.14 1.38
C ASN A 152 -3.29 -15.94 2.31
N MET A 153 -2.08 -15.38 2.29
CA MET A 153 -1.67 -14.25 3.12
C MET A 153 -1.13 -13.09 2.29
N ILE A 154 -1.36 -11.86 2.76
CA ILE A 154 -0.91 -10.63 2.12
C ILE A 154 -0.33 -9.67 3.17
N PHE A 155 0.75 -9.00 2.81
CA PHE A 155 1.23 -7.86 3.57
C PHE A 155 0.22 -6.73 3.46
N SER A 156 -0.20 -6.21 4.61
CA SER A 156 -1.12 -5.08 4.72
C SER A 156 -0.47 -3.99 5.54
N ALA A 157 -0.39 -2.77 5.01
CA ALA A 157 0.11 -1.63 5.76
C ALA A 157 -0.87 -1.23 6.88
N ILE A 158 -0.48 -1.51 8.13
CA ILE A 158 -1.23 -1.14 9.33
C ILE A 158 -0.95 0.31 9.75
N GLN A 159 0.23 0.83 9.41
CA GLN A 159 0.58 2.23 9.58
C GLN A 159 1.32 2.72 8.34
N LYS A 160 0.95 3.91 7.86
CA LYS A 160 1.70 4.62 6.83
C LYS A 160 2.22 5.90 7.42
N GLY A 161 3.39 6.31 6.98
CA GLY A 161 3.96 7.57 7.37
C GLY A 161 4.92 8.04 6.32
N LYS A 162 5.46 9.22 6.57
CA LYS A 162 6.59 9.74 5.81
C LYS A 162 7.78 9.86 6.75
N TYR A 163 8.97 9.66 6.21
CA TYR A 163 10.22 9.82 6.92
C TYR A 163 11.18 10.59 6.04
N ARG A 164 11.71 11.68 6.57
CA ARG A 164 12.59 12.58 5.85
C ARG A 164 14.03 12.28 6.23
N ILE A 165 14.86 11.95 5.25
CA ILE A 165 16.32 11.88 5.40
C ILE A 165 16.88 13.00 4.53
N SER A 166 17.43 14.04 5.16
CA SER A 166 17.91 15.26 4.50
C SER A 166 16.80 15.98 3.69
N PHE A 167 16.98 16.09 2.37
CA PHE A 167 16.02 16.73 1.45
C PHE A 167 15.06 15.75 0.79
N ILE A 168 15.18 14.44 1.09
CA ILE A 168 14.36 13.40 0.45
C ILE A 168 13.31 12.91 1.44
N GLU A 169 12.05 12.97 1.01
CA GLU A 169 10.91 12.43 1.74
C GLU A 169 10.62 11.01 1.25
N TYR A 170 10.74 10.03 2.13
CA TYR A 170 10.42 8.63 1.85
C TYR A 170 9.08 8.28 2.47
N SER A 171 8.28 7.48 1.77
CA SER A 171 7.18 6.78 2.43
C SER A 171 7.75 5.68 3.33
N LYS A 172 7.19 5.49 4.51
CA LYS A 172 7.42 4.31 5.34
C LYS A 172 6.09 3.66 5.65
N CYS A 173 6.04 2.34 5.60
CA CYS A 173 4.90 1.59 6.06
C CYS A 173 5.35 0.65 7.18
N ILE A 174 4.51 0.50 8.19
CA ILE A 174 4.56 -0.68 9.05
C ILE A 174 3.56 -1.64 8.43
N VAL A 175 4.04 -2.76 7.90
CA VAL A 175 3.22 -3.80 7.29
C VAL A 175 3.10 -5.00 8.20
N GLN A 176 1.97 -5.67 8.15
CA GLN A 176 1.73 -6.93 8.83
C GLN A 176 1.32 -7.99 7.81
N CYS A 177 1.85 -9.21 7.94
CA CYS A 177 1.37 -10.34 7.14
C CYS A 177 0.04 -10.85 7.71
N LEU A 178 -1.04 -10.78 6.94
CA LEU A 178 -2.41 -11.12 7.36
C LEU A 178 -3.05 -12.08 6.37
N CYS A 179 -4.08 -12.83 6.79
CA CYS A 179 -4.91 -13.58 5.85
C CYS A 179 -5.55 -12.68 4.78
N MET A 180 -5.56 -13.15 3.54
CA MET A 180 -6.27 -12.51 2.45
C MET A 180 -7.78 -12.50 2.70
N ALA A 181 -8.47 -11.59 2.02
CA ALA A 181 -9.93 -11.56 1.99
C ALA A 181 -10.54 -12.95 1.71
N GLY A 182 -11.47 -13.39 2.56
CA GLY A 182 -12.13 -14.69 2.47
C GLY A 182 -11.44 -15.83 3.24
N TYR A 183 -10.33 -15.53 3.92
CA TYR A 183 -9.61 -16.46 4.77
C TYR A 183 -9.61 -15.98 6.22
N VAL A 184 -9.59 -16.94 7.14
CA VAL A 184 -9.46 -16.72 8.58
C VAL A 184 -8.22 -17.45 9.07
N GLU A 185 -7.57 -16.88 10.06
CA GLU A 185 -6.38 -17.48 10.67
C GLU A 185 -6.83 -18.51 11.71
N GLU A 186 -6.48 -19.77 11.47
CA GLU A 186 -6.66 -20.88 12.41
C GLU A 186 -5.33 -21.63 12.52
N ASP A 187 -4.83 -21.78 13.75
CA ASP A 187 -3.56 -22.45 14.06
C ASP A 187 -2.35 -21.94 13.22
N GLY A 188 -2.30 -20.62 12.99
CA GLY A 188 -1.24 -19.96 12.22
C GLY A 188 -1.32 -20.19 10.70
N GLN A 189 -2.41 -20.79 10.21
CA GLN A 189 -2.68 -20.98 8.78
C GLN A 189 -3.92 -20.20 8.36
N CYS A 190 -3.87 -19.62 7.17
CA CYS A 190 -5.03 -18.97 6.58
C CYS A 190 -5.89 -19.99 5.84
N ILE A 191 -6.94 -20.45 6.51
CA ILE A 191 -7.93 -21.36 5.94
C ILE A 191 -9.08 -20.58 5.34
N LYS A 192 -9.66 -21.12 4.27
CA LYS A 192 -10.84 -20.51 3.66
C LYS A 192 -11.96 -20.56 4.69
N SER A 193 -12.57 -19.42 5.02
CA SER A 193 -13.67 -19.39 5.98
C SER A 193 -14.80 -20.29 5.47
N VAL A 194 -15.05 -21.42 6.15
CA VAL A 194 -16.03 -22.44 5.70
C VAL A 194 -17.47 -21.98 5.90
N ASP A 195 -17.70 -20.95 6.73
CA ASP A 195 -19.04 -20.47 7.06
C ASP A 195 -19.27 -19.04 6.59
N ASN A 196 -19.52 -18.92 5.28
CA ASN A 196 -20.81 -18.49 4.74
C ASN A 196 -20.60 -17.84 3.36
N GLU A 197 -21.07 -18.50 2.28
CA GLU A 197 -21.56 -17.77 1.10
C GLU A 197 -22.75 -16.82 1.44
N ASN A 198 -23.08 -16.65 2.73
CA ASN A 198 -24.21 -15.95 3.34
C ASN A 198 -23.90 -14.91 4.45
N SER A 199 -22.67 -14.53 4.84
CA SER A 199 -22.47 -13.63 6.02
C SER A 199 -21.86 -12.25 5.73
N VAL A 200 -21.43 -11.96 4.51
CA VAL A 200 -21.70 -10.62 3.97
C VAL A 200 -23.02 -10.77 3.25
N GLU A 201 -24.11 -10.79 4.01
CA GLU A 201 -25.44 -10.70 3.42
C GLU A 201 -25.45 -9.41 2.62
N ASN A 202 -25.29 -9.53 1.31
CA ASN A 202 -25.60 -8.46 0.39
C ASN A 202 -27.00 -8.01 0.80
N PRO A 203 -27.21 -6.76 1.27
CA PRO A 203 -28.53 -6.31 1.70
C PRO A 203 -29.57 -6.50 0.57
N CYS A 204 -29.10 -6.61 -0.68
CA CYS A 204 -29.90 -6.94 -1.84
C CYS A 204 -30.44 -8.39 -1.92
N LYS A 205 -29.89 -9.34 -1.15
CA LYS A 205 -30.34 -10.75 -1.13
C LYS A 205 -31.73 -10.88 -0.50
N LYS A 206 -31.97 -10.16 0.61
CA LYS A 206 -33.28 -10.13 1.30
C LYS A 206 -34.29 -9.26 0.55
N THR A 207 -33.84 -8.12 0.03
CA THR A 207 -34.67 -7.17 -0.71
C THR A 207 -33.94 -6.77 -1.98
N LYS A 208 -34.45 -7.06 -3.18
CA LYS A 208 -33.78 -6.68 -4.44
C LYS A 208 -33.41 -5.19 -4.40
N CYS A 209 -32.12 -4.88 -4.53
CA CYS A 209 -31.69 -3.48 -4.58
C CYS A 209 -32.21 -2.81 -5.85
N ALA A 210 -32.73 -1.61 -5.67
CA ALA A 210 -33.11 -0.75 -6.78
C ALA A 210 -31.88 -0.10 -7.41
N LEU A 211 -31.99 0.26 -8.69
CA LEU A 211 -31.01 1.11 -9.35
C LEU A 211 -30.79 2.40 -8.54
N GLY A 212 -29.52 2.78 -8.35
CA GLY A 212 -29.12 3.95 -7.57
C GLY A 212 -29.02 3.72 -6.06
N MET A 213 -29.47 2.57 -5.53
CA MET A 213 -29.37 2.28 -4.10
C MET A 213 -27.90 2.18 -3.68
N ALA A 214 -27.54 2.92 -2.63
CA ALA A 214 -26.21 2.92 -2.04
C ALA A 214 -26.12 1.94 -0.85
N VAL A 215 -24.97 1.28 -0.71
CA VAL A 215 -24.65 0.36 0.38
C VAL A 215 -23.27 0.68 0.95
N ILE A 216 -23.09 0.42 2.23
CA ILE A 216 -21.78 0.46 2.89
C ILE A 216 -21.26 -0.98 2.93
N ASP A 217 -20.08 -1.18 2.37
CA ASP A 217 -19.44 -2.47 2.23
C ASP A 217 -18.04 -2.43 2.82
N VAL A 218 -17.90 -3.04 4.00
CA VAL A 218 -16.64 -3.18 4.71
C VAL A 218 -15.80 -4.24 4.01
N GLY A 219 -14.66 -3.85 3.45
CA GLY A 219 -13.79 -4.69 2.63
C GLY A 219 -14.00 -4.51 1.12
N CYS A 220 -15.07 -3.83 0.70
CA CYS A 220 -15.43 -3.62 -0.71
C CYS A 220 -15.69 -4.92 -1.50
N TYR A 221 -16.21 -5.96 -0.83
CA TYR A 221 -16.46 -7.29 -1.39
C TYR A 221 -17.55 -7.34 -2.49
N LEU A 222 -18.45 -6.37 -2.50
CA LEU A 222 -19.56 -6.25 -3.42
C LEU A 222 -19.16 -5.62 -4.76
N THR A 223 -17.99 -4.98 -4.88
CA THR A 223 -17.60 -4.26 -6.10
C THR A 223 -17.59 -5.20 -7.30
N GLY A 224 -18.31 -4.82 -8.37
CA GLY A 224 -18.50 -5.64 -9.58
C GLY A 224 -19.47 -6.82 -9.42
N ARG A 225 -19.96 -7.12 -8.21
CA ARG A 225 -20.99 -8.15 -8.01
C ARG A 225 -22.36 -7.63 -8.45
N LYS A 226 -23.22 -8.56 -8.87
CA LYS A 226 -24.60 -8.26 -9.26
C LYS A 226 -25.41 -7.75 -8.08
N CYS A 227 -26.07 -6.61 -8.27
CA CYS A 227 -27.08 -6.07 -7.34
C CYS A 227 -28.50 -6.20 -7.91
N GLY A 228 -28.64 -6.57 -9.19
CA GLY A 228 -29.88 -6.98 -9.81
C GLY A 228 -29.72 -7.31 -11.30
N LYS A 229 -30.83 -7.40 -12.05
CA LYS A 229 -30.79 -7.71 -13.49
C LYS A 229 -30.13 -6.57 -14.26
N ASN A 230 -29.02 -6.87 -14.93
CA ASN A 230 -28.18 -5.91 -15.68
C ASN A 230 -27.57 -4.81 -14.79
N MET A 231 -27.41 -5.07 -13.49
CA MET A 231 -26.89 -4.10 -12.53
C MET A 231 -25.79 -4.70 -11.66
N VAL A 232 -24.74 -3.91 -11.40
CA VAL A 232 -23.60 -4.25 -10.55
C VAL A 232 -23.31 -3.15 -9.55
N PHE A 233 -22.65 -3.50 -8.45
CA PHE A 233 -22.16 -2.48 -7.53
C PHE A 233 -20.92 -1.77 -8.07
N VAL A 234 -20.98 -0.44 -8.07
CA VAL A 234 -19.88 0.44 -8.44
C VAL A 234 -19.53 1.35 -7.26
N PRO A 235 -18.25 1.59 -6.96
CA PRO A 235 -17.84 2.47 -5.87
C PRO A 235 -18.27 3.92 -6.15
N LEU A 236 -18.95 4.55 -5.18
CA LEU A 236 -19.36 5.96 -5.24
C LEU A 236 -18.18 6.90 -4.97
N THR A 237 -17.26 6.48 -4.11
CA THR A 237 -16.07 7.25 -3.76
C THR A 237 -14.82 6.42 -3.97
N LYS A 238 -13.73 7.09 -4.37
CA LYS A 238 -12.40 6.49 -4.32
C LYS A 238 -12.05 6.30 -2.83
N ASN A 239 -12.25 5.07 -2.33
CA ASN A 239 -11.76 4.52 -1.07
C ASN A 239 -11.68 5.52 0.10
N LEU A 240 -12.67 5.51 1.00
CA LEU A 240 -12.49 6.11 2.33
C LEU A 240 -11.49 5.25 3.11
N ARG A 241 -10.20 5.54 2.94
CA ARG A 241 -9.14 4.98 3.78
C ARG A 241 -9.06 5.83 5.03
N ASN A 242 -9.59 5.32 6.13
CA ASN A 242 -9.09 5.67 7.45
C ASN A 242 -7.92 4.74 7.76
N GLU A 243 -6.79 5.31 8.19
CA GLU A 243 -5.58 4.57 8.53
C GLU A 243 -5.89 3.44 9.52
N GLY A 244 -5.47 2.21 9.21
CA GLY A 244 -5.61 1.04 10.10
C GLY A 244 -7.01 0.42 10.23
N GLN A 245 -8.03 0.94 9.53
CA GLN A 245 -9.39 0.39 9.56
C GLN A 245 -9.71 -0.41 8.28
N ALA A 246 -10.59 -1.41 8.41
CA ALA A 246 -11.07 -2.18 7.27
C ALA A 246 -11.56 -1.24 6.16
N LYS A 247 -11.22 -1.53 4.91
CA LYS A 247 -11.51 -0.66 3.76
C LYS A 247 -13.02 -0.48 3.61
N ILE A 248 -13.58 0.66 4.00
CA ILE A 248 -15.01 0.92 3.85
C ILE A 248 -15.26 1.51 2.46
N CYS A 249 -16.05 0.80 1.64
CA CYS A 249 -16.54 1.34 0.37
C CYS A 249 -18.02 1.70 0.49
N MET A 250 -18.35 2.94 0.11
CA MET A 250 -19.71 3.27 -0.28
C MET A 250 -19.88 2.89 -1.75
N GLN A 251 -20.84 2.04 -2.06
CA GLN A 251 -21.08 1.54 -3.42
C GLN A 251 -22.53 1.78 -3.80
N ARG A 252 -22.79 2.08 -5.08
CA ARG A 252 -24.15 2.17 -5.61
C ARG A 252 -24.42 1.03 -6.60
N CYS A 253 -25.66 0.59 -6.67
CA CYS A 253 -26.12 -0.29 -7.73
C CYS A 253 -26.28 0.51 -9.05
N SER A 254 -25.54 0.17 -10.09
CA SER A 254 -25.54 0.85 -11.40
C SER A 254 -25.65 -0.15 -12.55
N CYS A 255 -25.95 0.31 -13.76
CA CYS A 255 -25.94 -0.54 -14.94
C CYS A 255 -24.57 -1.18 -15.17
N GLU A 256 -24.57 -2.44 -15.57
CA GLU A 256 -23.36 -3.27 -15.68
C GLU A 256 -22.39 -2.82 -16.77
N ASN A 257 -22.92 -2.24 -17.85
CA ASN A 257 -22.16 -1.73 -18.99
C ASN A 257 -23.01 -0.71 -19.77
N ASP A 258 -22.42 -0.11 -20.81
CA ASP A 258 -23.05 0.92 -21.64
C ASP A 258 -24.17 0.38 -22.57
N ASP A 259 -24.37 -0.95 -22.63
CA ASP A 259 -25.50 -1.55 -23.36
C ASP A 259 -26.83 -1.37 -22.62
N PHE A 260 -26.80 -0.87 -21.38
CA PHE A 260 -27.99 -0.62 -20.58
C PHE A 260 -28.08 0.84 -20.13
N ILE A 261 -29.25 1.43 -20.34
CA ILE A 261 -29.59 2.77 -19.85
C ILE A 261 -30.33 2.69 -18.51
N GLU A 262 -30.05 3.66 -17.64
CA GLU A 262 -30.75 3.83 -16.38
C GLU A 262 -32.22 4.18 -16.63
N GLY A 263 -33.14 3.31 -16.21
CA GLY A 263 -34.57 3.57 -16.20
C GLY A 263 -35.11 3.72 -14.77
N VAL A 264 -36.42 3.87 -14.65
CA VAL A 264 -37.09 3.94 -13.33
C VAL A 264 -36.87 2.60 -12.58
N PHE A 265 -35.96 2.63 -11.61
CA PHE A 265 -35.52 1.53 -10.73
C PHE A 265 -34.84 0.31 -11.39
N LYS A 266 -34.56 0.34 -12.71
CA LYS A 266 -33.98 -0.80 -13.43
C LYS A 266 -33.17 -0.36 -14.65
N CYS A 267 -32.18 -1.18 -15.03
CA CYS A 267 -31.44 -1.02 -16.27
C CYS A 267 -32.18 -1.65 -17.44
N LYS A 268 -32.43 -0.86 -18.49
CA LYS A 268 -33.09 -1.31 -19.72
C LYS A 268 -32.03 -1.47 -20.81
N LYS A 269 -32.11 -2.56 -21.57
CA LYS A 269 -31.22 -2.76 -22.71
C LYS A 269 -31.51 -1.67 -23.72
N THR A 270 -30.46 -1.00 -24.19
CA THR A 270 -30.57 -0.10 -25.33
C THR A 270 -30.93 -0.98 -26.53
N GLU A 271 -32.18 -0.91 -26.98
CA GLU A 271 -32.46 -1.34 -28.34
C GLU A 271 -31.57 -0.46 -29.19
N LYS A 272 -30.65 -1.08 -29.94
CA LYS A 272 -29.95 -0.39 -31.03
C LYS A 272 -31.04 0.00 -32.02
N SER A 273 -31.81 1.03 -31.69
CA SER A 273 -32.74 1.64 -32.61
C SER A 273 -31.86 2.12 -33.72
N THR A 274 -32.09 1.57 -34.89
CA THR A 274 -31.58 2.01 -36.17
C THR A 274 -32.04 3.46 -36.40
N ILE A 275 -31.51 4.41 -35.61
CA ILE A 275 -31.80 5.85 -35.62
C ILE A 275 -30.48 6.61 -35.40
N SER A 276 -29.39 6.15 -36.01
CA SER A 276 -28.17 6.96 -36.12
C SER A 276 -27.68 7.13 -37.56
N ASN A 277 -28.55 6.92 -38.55
CA ASN A 277 -28.28 7.39 -39.92
C ASN A 277 -29.15 8.58 -40.35
N ASN A 278 -30.07 9.07 -39.50
CA ASN A 278 -30.88 10.24 -39.84
C ASN A 278 -30.61 11.47 -38.96
N PHE A 279 -30.19 11.33 -37.70
CA PHE A 279 -29.97 12.51 -36.84
C PHE A 279 -28.60 13.19 -37.03
N MET A 280 -27.60 12.49 -37.59
CA MET A 280 -26.32 13.12 -37.99
C MET A 280 -26.38 13.81 -39.36
N ASN A 281 -27.44 13.60 -40.15
CA ASN A 281 -27.62 14.30 -41.43
C ASN A 281 -28.40 15.62 -41.30
N GLU A 282 -29.16 15.82 -40.21
CA GLU A 282 -29.84 17.10 -39.94
C GLU A 282 -29.04 18.05 -39.04
N VAL A 283 -28.13 17.56 -38.20
CA VAL A 283 -27.32 18.43 -37.31
C VAL A 283 -25.99 18.87 -37.96
N MET A 284 -25.59 18.27 -39.09
CA MET A 284 -24.43 18.73 -39.89
C MET A 284 -24.80 19.57 -41.13
N ALA A 285 -26.08 19.93 -41.29
CA ALA A 285 -26.56 20.70 -42.43
C ALA A 285 -26.78 22.20 -42.15
N ASP A 286 -26.61 22.68 -40.91
CA ASP A 286 -26.94 24.08 -40.55
C ASP A 286 -25.78 24.85 -39.86
N ASP A 287 -24.56 24.33 -39.88
CA ASP A 287 -23.36 25.06 -39.40
C ASP A 287 -22.50 25.53 -40.58
N GLN A 288 -23.10 26.36 -41.45
CA GLN A 288 -22.40 27.22 -42.39
C GLN A 288 -22.76 28.69 -42.13
N THR A 289 -22.47 29.17 -40.93
CA THR A 289 -22.37 30.62 -40.68
C THR A 289 -21.14 30.93 -39.85
N LYS A 290 -20.07 31.35 -40.56
CA LYS A 290 -18.90 32.08 -40.05
C LYS A 290 -19.24 32.99 -38.86
N PRO A 291 -18.56 32.86 -37.71
CA PRO A 291 -18.28 33.99 -36.85
C PRO A 291 -16.93 34.62 -37.26
N PRO A 292 -16.82 35.97 -37.33
CA PRO A 292 -15.55 36.63 -37.53
C PRO A 292 -14.75 36.69 -36.22
N ASP A 293 -13.45 36.46 -36.35
CA ASP A 293 -12.32 36.93 -35.55
C ASP A 293 -12.59 37.48 -34.13
N GLY A 294 -12.14 36.76 -33.10
CA GLY A 294 -12.15 37.23 -31.73
C GLY A 294 -11.25 36.41 -30.81
N LYS A 295 -10.03 36.92 -30.57
CA LYS A 295 -9.04 36.52 -29.55
C LYS A 295 -9.64 35.96 -28.26
N TYR A 296 -9.10 34.83 -27.78
CA TYR A 296 -9.07 34.50 -26.36
C TYR A 296 -7.63 34.25 -25.91
N ASP A 297 -7.15 35.14 -25.05
CA ASP A 297 -5.87 35.05 -24.36
C ASP A 297 -5.94 34.04 -23.20
N SER A 298 -4.80 33.40 -22.94
CA SER A 298 -4.56 32.45 -21.86
C SER A 298 -4.75 33.05 -20.47
N PHE A 299 -5.38 32.30 -19.56
CA PHE A 299 -5.19 32.48 -18.13
C PHE A 299 -4.64 31.22 -17.48
N SER A 300 -3.41 31.40 -16.97
CA SER A 300 -2.65 30.54 -16.09
C SER A 300 -3.18 30.51 -14.65
N ASN A 301 -3.03 29.34 -14.03
CA ASN A 301 -2.70 29.10 -12.61
C ASN A 301 -3.48 29.82 -11.49
N ILE A 302 -4.17 29.04 -10.66
CA ILE A 302 -4.26 29.31 -9.22
C ILE A 302 -4.08 27.99 -8.45
N PHE A 303 -3.04 27.96 -7.61
CA PHE A 303 -2.80 26.98 -6.53
C PHE A 303 -3.55 27.43 -5.27
N TYR A 304 -4.03 26.48 -4.48
CA TYR A 304 -4.20 26.67 -3.03
C TYR A 304 -3.53 25.53 -2.28
N SER A 305 -2.75 25.91 -1.27
CA SER A 305 -2.17 25.04 -0.26
C SER A 305 -3.01 25.15 1.00
N ILE A 306 -3.21 24.01 1.67
CA ILE A 306 -3.19 23.94 3.14
C ILE A 306 -2.04 22.98 3.46
#